data_AF-A0A8T8I243-F1
#
_entry.id   AF-A0A8T8I243-F1
#
_cell.length_a   1.000
_cell.length_b   1.000
_cell.length_c   1.000
_cell.angle_alpha   90.00
_cell.angle_beta   90.00
_cell.angle_gamma   90.00
#
_symmetry.space_group_name_H-M   'P 1'
#
loop_
_entity.id
_entity.type
_entity.pdbx_description
1 polymer ?
#
loop_
_entity_poly.entity_id
_entity_poly.type
_entity_poly.pdbx_seq_one_letter_code
_entity_poly.pdbx_strand_id
1 'polypeptide(L)' 'MRMQAADWFERGVGACEVARGLRVSTKSAYAWRRLWRAGGRQALRSRGPGGPDCRLDRARL' A
#
# COMPACT_ATOMS: atom_id res chain seq x y z
N MET A 1 1.99 5.12 7.05
CA MET A 1 1.77 3.67 6.85
C MET A 1 2.51 3.09 5.64
N ARG A 2 2.43 3.65 4.43
CA ARG A 2 3.11 3.07 3.23
C ARG A 2 4.64 2.96 3.34
N MET A 3 5.29 3.97 3.92
CA MET A 3 6.75 3.92 4.15
C MET A 3 7.13 2.86 5.18
N GLN A 4 6.31 2.70 6.21
CA GLN A 4 6.48 1.65 7.21
C GLN A 4 6.27 0.25 6.60
N ALA A 5 5.29 0.10 5.69
CA ALA A 5 5.14 -1.10 4.88
C ALA A 5 6.36 -1.34 3.98
N ALA A 6 6.94 -0.30 3.40
CA ALA A 6 8.17 -0.41 2.62
C ALA A 6 9.32 -0.93 3.49
N ASP A 7 9.54 -0.34 4.67
CA ASP A 7 10.58 -0.80 5.62
C ASP A 7 10.39 -2.29 5.99
N TRP A 8 9.15 -2.72 6.17
CA TRP A 8 8.84 -4.12 6.47
C TRP A 8 9.07 -5.03 5.27
N PHE A 9 8.73 -4.59 4.06
CA PHE A 9 9.01 -5.35 2.84
C PHE A 9 10.51 -5.47 2.54
N GLU A 10 11.30 -4.41 2.78
CA GLU A 10 12.77 -4.46 2.71
C GLU A 10 13.36 -5.48 3.71
N ARG A 11 12.73 -5.64 4.88
CA ARG A 11 13.06 -6.66 5.89
C ARG A 11 12.53 -8.06 5.54
N GLY A 12 11.90 -8.23 4.38
CA GLY A 12 11.36 -9.52 3.92
C GLY A 12 9.97 -9.88 4.46
N VAL A 13 9.37 -9.04 5.32
CA VAL A 13 8.09 -9.33 5.99
C VAL A 13 6.95 -9.50 4.98
N GLY A 14 6.07 -10.49 5.18
CA GLY A 14 4.95 -10.81 4.29
C GLY A 14 3.87 -9.72 4.20
N ALA A 15 3.13 -9.68 3.09
CA ALA A 15 2.01 -8.75 2.91
C ALA A 15 0.90 -8.96 3.97
N CYS A 16 0.64 -10.19 4.39
CA CYS A 16 -0.33 -10.49 5.45
C CYS A 16 0.12 -9.96 6.82
N GLU A 17 1.40 -10.10 7.16
CA GLU A 17 1.97 -9.58 8.41
C GLU A 17 1.98 -8.06 8.42
N VAL A 18 2.36 -7.43 7.30
CA VAL A 18 2.24 -5.97 7.11
C VAL A 18 0.79 -5.51 7.27
N ALA A 19 -0.18 -6.24 6.71
CA ALA A 19 -1.60 -5.92 6.87
C ALA A 19 -2.05 -5.98 8.34
N ARG A 20 -1.67 -7.04 9.06
CA ARG A 20 -2.00 -7.19 10.49
C ARG A 20 -1.32 -6.12 11.34
N GLY A 21 -0.04 -5.86 11.10
CA GLY A 21 0.76 -4.88 11.87
C GLY A 21 0.31 -3.43 11.64
N LEU A 22 -0.08 -3.09 10.41
CA LEU A 22 -0.55 -1.75 10.06
C LEU A 22 -2.08 -1.60 10.13
N ARG A 23 -2.81 -2.65 10.51
CA ARG A 23 -4.28 -2.72 10.53
C ARG A 23 -4.93 -2.27 9.21
N VAL A 24 -4.32 -2.64 8.09
CA VAL A 24 -4.87 -2.41 6.75
C VAL A 24 -5.44 -3.69 6.18
N SER A 25 -6.34 -3.58 5.20
CA SER A 25 -6.82 -4.76 4.47
C SER A 25 -5.66 -5.50 3.79
N THR A 26 -5.70 -6.83 3.84
CA THR A 26 -4.78 -7.73 3.14
C THR A 26 -4.70 -7.40 1.64
N LYS A 27 -5.81 -6.98 1.02
CA LYS A 27 -5.85 -6.54 -0.38
C LYS A 27 -4.93 -5.34 -0.65
N SER A 28 -4.96 -4.35 0.24
CA SER A 28 -4.09 -3.17 0.15
C SER A 28 -2.62 -3.54 0.35
N ALA A 29 -2.32 -4.43 1.30
CA ALA A 29 -0.95 -4.88 1.52
C ALA A 29 -0.40 -5.69 0.34
N TYR A 30 -1.21 -6.52 -0.32
CA TYR A 30 -0.81 -7.20 -1.56
C TYR A 30 -0.57 -6.22 -2.72
N ALA A 31 -1.42 -5.20 -2.87
CA ALA A 31 -1.21 -4.15 -3.86
C ALA A 31 0.11 -3.40 -3.61
N TRP A 32 0.40 -3.06 -2.34
CA TRP A 32 1.66 -2.44 -1.96
C TRP A 32 2.87 -3.34 -2.22
N ARG A 33 2.77 -4.64 -1.90
CA ARG A 33 3.83 -5.62 -2.18
C ARG A 33 4.13 -5.73 -3.67
N ARG A 34 3.11 -5.68 -4.53
CA ARG A 34 3.26 -5.71 -6.00
C ARG A 34 3.98 -4.47 -6.52
N LEU A 35 3.59 -3.29 -6.05
CA LEU A 35 4.22 -2.01 -6.39
C LEU A 35 5.67 -1.95 -5.89
N TRP A 36 5.90 -2.38 -4.65
CA TRP A 36 7.24 -2.46 -4.07
C TRP A 36 8.12 -3.45 -4.83
N ARG A 37 7.60 -4.60 -5.29
CA ARG A 37 8.38 -5.49 -6.17
C ARG A 37 8.72 -4.88 -7.53
N ALA A 38 7.88 -3.98 -8.04
CA ALA A 38 8.07 -3.37 -9.37
C ALA A 38 9.09 -2.22 -9.38
N GLY A 39 9.28 -1.50 -8.26
CA GLY A 39 10.22 -0.38 -8.21
C GLY A 39 10.68 0.01 -6.81
N GLY A 40 10.72 -0.98 -5.92
CA GLY A 40 11.21 -0.88 -4.56
C GLY A 40 10.43 0.12 -3.70
N ARG A 41 11.12 0.63 -2.69
CA ARG A 41 10.63 1.69 -1.80
C ARG A 41 10.10 2.91 -2.56
N GLN A 42 10.75 3.32 -3.65
CA GLN A 42 10.36 4.50 -4.42
C GLN A 42 9.01 4.33 -5.12
N ALA A 43 8.75 3.16 -5.71
CA ALA A 43 7.46 2.87 -6.33
C ALA A 43 6.30 2.83 -5.33
N LEU A 44 6.55 2.34 -4.11
CA LEU A 44 5.56 2.36 -3.03
C LEU A 44 5.36 3.77 -2.44
N ARG A 45 6.36 4.64 -2.57
CA ARG A 45 6.34 6.03 -2.11
C ARG A 45 5.62 6.95 -3.10
N SER A 46 5.79 6.74 -4.41
CA SER A 46 5.23 7.64 -5.44
C SER A 46 3.80 7.30 -5.86
N ARG A 47 3.36 6.05 -5.68
CA ARG A 47 1.97 5.66 -5.96
C ARG A 47 1.17 5.68 -4.66
N GLY A 48 0.46 6.80 -4.45
CA GLY A 48 -0.80 6.80 -3.70
C GLY A 48 -1.70 5.65 -4.16
N PRO A 49 -2.75 5.30 -3.39
CA PRO A 49 -3.46 4.03 -3.56
C PRO A 49 -3.74 3.77 -5.04
N GLY A 50 -3.09 2.77 -5.63
CA GLY A 50 -3.27 2.39 -7.04
C GLY A 50 -4.60 1.66 -7.25
N GLY A 51 -5.68 2.20 -6.68
CA GLY A 51 -7.04 2.03 -7.16
C GLY A 51 -7.46 3.36 -7.79
N PRO A 52 -8.49 3.39 -8.65
CA PRO A 52 -8.96 4.65 -9.23
C PRO A 52 -9.18 5.66 -8.12
N ASP A 53 -8.99 6.94 -8.45
CA ASP A 53 -9.46 8.09 -7.68
C ASP A 53 -10.70 7.70 -6.88
N CYS A 54 -10.76 8.09 -5.61
CA CYS A 54 -12.01 8.12 -4.89
C CYS A 54 -12.99 8.97 -5.72
N ARG A 55 -13.74 8.33 -6.63
CA ARG A 55 -15.03 8.81 -7.05
C ARG A 55 -16.00 8.49 -5.91
N LEU A 56 -15.71 9.06 -4.75
CA LEU A 56 -16.72 9.36 -3.76
C LEU A 56 -17.07 10.82 -4.02
N ASP A 57 -18.06 10.96 -4.89
CA ASP A 57 -19.00 12.07 -4.97
C ASP A 57 -18.81 13.13 -3.89
N ARG A 58 -18.24 14.26 -4.31
CA ARG A 58 -18.65 15.54 -3.76
C ARG A 58 -19.79 16.12 -4.59
N ALA A 59 -20.80 15.32 -4.93
CA ALA A 59 -22.15 15.82 -5.17
C ALA A 59 -22.86 15.88 -3.82
N ARG A 60 -22.53 16.92 -3.05
CA ARG A 60 -23.37 17.37 -1.95
C ARG A 60 -23.28 18.89 -1.91
N LEU A 61 -24.10 19.51 -2.74
CA LEU A 61 -24.60 20.88 -2.66
C LEU A 61 -25.96 20.91 -3.33
#